data_AF-A0A1Y4TW03-F1
#
_entry.id   AF-A0A1Y4TW03-F1
#
_cell.length_a   1.000
_cell.length_b   1.000
_cell.length_c   1.000
_cell.angle_alpha   90.00
_cell.angle_beta   90.00
_cell.angle_gamma   90.00
#
_symmetry.space_group_name_H-M   'P 1'
#
loop_
_entity.id
_entity.type
_entity.pdbx_description
1 polymer ?
#
loop_
_entity_poly.entity_id
_entity_poly.type
_entity_poly.pdbx_seq_one_letter_code
_entity_poly.pdbx_strand_id
1 'polypeptide(L)'
;MTLEEARADIDAVDTQMKPLFLKRMECAKKVAEVKAQTGGDVFVLERELSIIEKRAGDVDKEVYDEYVTFLRHLMSVSRRYQYGKLTAMQDAVVDGAAAAAGVDKNAAHTRVEISFTCPAATSDLNLFINMTKLNKIAIDSMNLSTEGGVQKITMTLDGNLKESNMRRLLCQIGKEADDFKILAVK
;
A
#
# COMPACT_ATOMS: atom_id res chain seq x y z
N MET A 1 34.79 6.25 18.83
CA MET A 1 33.96 5.67 17.77
C MET A 1 34.30 6.35 16.46
N THR A 2 34.86 5.62 15.51
CA THR A 2 35.08 6.06 14.12
C THR A 2 33.82 5.84 13.29
N LEU A 3 33.81 6.36 12.05
CA LEU A 3 32.71 6.12 11.11
C LEU A 3 32.58 4.63 10.77
N GLU A 4 33.70 3.94 10.62
CA GLU A 4 33.76 2.53 10.29
C GLU A 4 33.24 1.67 11.44
N GLU A 5 33.59 2.01 12.68
CA GLU A 5 33.05 1.36 13.89
C GLU A 5 31.53 1.53 13.95
N ALA A 6 31.03 2.76 13.76
CA ALA A 6 29.59 3.02 13.76
C ALA A 6 28.83 2.26 12.66
N ARG A 7 29.42 2.13 11.47
CA ARG A 7 28.84 1.34 10.35
C ARG A 7 28.83 -0.15 10.65
N ALA A 8 29.88 -0.68 11.26
CA ALA A 8 29.93 -2.09 11.65
C ALA A 8 28.84 -2.43 12.70
N ASP A 9 28.55 -1.51 13.62
CA ASP A 9 27.45 -1.67 14.57
C ASP A 9 26.09 -1.67 13.86
N ILE A 10 25.87 -0.80 12.87
CA ILE A 10 24.66 -0.80 12.03
C ILE A 10 24.51 -2.13 11.31
N ASP A 11 25.57 -2.64 10.67
CA ASP A 11 25.53 -3.91 9.94
C ASP A 11 25.17 -5.10 10.86
N ALA A 12 25.66 -5.08 12.11
CA ALA A 12 25.33 -6.08 13.12
C ALA A 12 23.86 -6.00 13.56
N VAL A 13 23.28 -4.80 13.65
CA VAL A 13 21.85 -4.59 13.91
C VAL A 13 21.00 -5.06 12.73
N ASP A 14 21.36 -4.68 11.50
CA ASP A 14 20.63 -5.06 10.28
C ASP A 14 20.62 -6.59 10.07
N THR A 15 21.71 -7.25 10.44
CA THR A 15 21.79 -8.72 10.46
C THR A 15 20.70 -9.35 11.33
N GLN A 16 20.35 -8.72 12.46
CA GLN A 16 19.28 -9.17 13.35
C GLN A 16 17.88 -8.75 12.88
N MET A 17 17.76 -7.63 12.17
CA MET A 17 16.47 -7.18 11.64
C MET A 17 15.92 -8.14 10.57
N LYS A 18 16.79 -8.72 9.74
CA LYS A 18 16.40 -9.65 8.67
C LYS A 18 15.56 -10.86 9.14
N PRO A 19 15.99 -11.68 10.12
CA PRO A 19 15.18 -12.80 10.60
C PRO A 19 13.87 -12.35 11.25
N LEU A 20 13.84 -11.21 11.94
CA LEU A 20 12.60 -10.65 12.51
C LEU A 20 11.62 -10.23 11.43
N PHE A 21 12.10 -9.60 10.36
CA PHE A 21 11.29 -9.26 9.20
C PHE A 21 10.70 -10.51 8.55
N LEU A 22 11.50 -11.55 8.31
CA LEU A 22 11.02 -12.81 7.71
C LEU A 22 9.91 -13.44 8.55
N LYS A 23 10.11 -13.53 9.88
CA LYS A 23 9.09 -14.04 10.81
C LYS A 23 7.80 -13.20 10.75
N ARG A 24 7.91 -11.87 10.66
CA ARG A 24 6.75 -10.98 10.52
C ARG A 24 6.00 -11.26 9.21
N MET A 25 6.70 -11.54 8.11
CA MET A 25 6.08 -11.86 6.82
C MET A 25 5.40 -13.24 6.82
N GLU A 26 5.91 -14.22 7.57
CA GLU A 26 5.20 -15.47 7.82
C GLU A 26 3.89 -15.26 8.59
N CYS A 27 3.90 -14.39 9.61
CA CYS A 27 2.68 -13.99 10.31
C CYS A 27 1.70 -13.31 9.35
N ALA A 28 2.17 -12.40 8.48
CA ALA A 28 1.34 -11.75 7.48
C ALA A 28 0.72 -12.77 6.49
N LYS A 29 1.46 -13.80 6.10
CA LYS A 29 0.92 -14.91 5.29
C LYS A 29 -0.27 -15.59 6.00
N LYS A 30 -0.10 -15.96 7.27
CA LYS A 30 -1.17 -16.59 8.07
C LYS A 30 -2.40 -15.70 8.21
N VAL A 31 -2.19 -14.39 8.40
CA VAL A 31 -3.29 -13.41 8.43
C VAL A 31 -4.04 -13.38 7.09
N ALA A 32 -3.34 -13.37 5.96
CA ALA A 32 -3.99 -13.45 4.65
C ALA A 32 -4.79 -14.75 4.47
N GLU A 33 -4.26 -15.89 4.92
CA GLU A 33 -4.97 -17.19 4.85
C GLU A 33 -6.27 -17.17 5.66
N VAL A 34 -6.26 -16.61 6.88
CA VAL A 34 -7.47 -16.43 7.68
C VAL A 34 -8.45 -15.45 7.02
N LYS A 35 -7.97 -14.34 6.47
CA LYS A 35 -8.81 -13.36 5.77
C LYS A 35 -9.44 -13.92 4.49
N ALA A 36 -8.73 -14.79 3.78
CA ALA A 36 -9.28 -15.49 2.62
C ALA A 36 -10.48 -16.36 2.97
N GLN A 37 -10.50 -16.96 4.17
CA GLN A 37 -11.59 -17.79 4.65
C GLN A 37 -12.75 -16.99 5.26
N THR A 38 -12.43 -15.88 5.93
CA THR A 38 -13.40 -15.10 6.72
C THR A 38 -13.97 -13.88 5.98
N GLY A 39 -13.32 -13.44 4.89
CA GLY A 39 -13.71 -12.25 4.14
C GLY A 39 -13.27 -10.91 4.76
N GLY A 40 -12.43 -10.93 5.80
CA GLY A 40 -11.98 -9.72 6.48
C GLY A 40 -10.99 -8.85 5.67
N ASP A 41 -11.05 -7.53 5.88
CA ASP A 41 -10.18 -6.58 5.18
C ASP A 41 -8.74 -6.62 5.64
N VAL A 42 -7.81 -6.42 4.70
CA VAL A 42 -6.36 -6.38 4.97
C VAL A 42 -5.99 -5.13 5.76
N PHE A 43 -6.48 -3.97 5.33
CA PHE A 43 -6.29 -2.68 5.97
C PHE A 43 -7.41 -2.38 6.96
N VAL A 44 -7.04 -2.01 8.18
CA VAL A 44 -7.97 -1.58 9.24
C VAL A 44 -7.30 -0.41 9.96
N LEU A 45 -7.68 0.83 9.64
CA LEU A 45 -7.00 2.04 10.07
C LEU A 45 -6.84 2.12 11.60
N GLU A 46 -7.94 1.95 12.34
CA GLU A 46 -7.94 2.00 13.81
C GLU A 46 -6.97 0.98 14.42
N ARG A 47 -6.89 -0.21 13.83
CA ARG A 47 -5.98 -1.26 14.28
C ARG A 47 -4.52 -0.85 14.06
N GLU A 48 -4.19 -0.22 12.95
CA GLU A 48 -2.84 0.24 12.65
C GLU A 48 -2.43 1.41 13.54
N LEU A 49 -3.32 2.38 13.75
CA LEU A 49 -3.09 3.49 14.68
C LEU A 49 -2.83 2.97 16.10
N SER A 50 -3.64 2.02 16.58
CA SER A 50 -3.44 1.37 17.88
C SER A 50 -2.09 0.64 17.99
N ILE A 51 -1.61 0.01 16.90
CA ILE A 51 -0.29 -0.63 16.90
C ILE A 51 0.81 0.43 16.98
N ILE A 52 0.71 1.51 16.20
CA ILE A 52 1.70 2.59 16.19
C ILE A 52 1.79 3.21 17.59
N GLU A 53 0.66 3.63 18.16
CA GLU A 53 0.61 4.21 19.50
C GLU A 53 1.25 3.30 20.55
N LYS A 54 0.88 2.01 20.56
CA LYS A 54 1.43 1.04 21.52
C LYS A 54 2.93 0.79 21.34
N ARG A 55 3.45 0.89 20.12
CA ARG A 55 4.85 0.55 19.81
C ARG A 55 5.78 1.76 19.87
N ALA A 56 5.25 2.96 19.68
CA ALA A 56 6.02 4.19 19.69
C ALA A 56 5.96 4.94 21.03
N GLY A 57 5.05 4.55 21.95
CA GLY A 57 4.80 5.29 23.19
C GLY A 57 5.99 5.43 24.15
N ASP A 58 7.01 4.59 24.04
CA ASP A 58 8.26 4.62 24.81
C ASP A 58 9.50 4.99 23.96
N VAL A 59 9.31 5.36 22.70
CA VAL A 59 10.39 5.77 21.80
C VAL A 59 10.82 7.20 22.12
N ASP A 60 12.13 7.46 22.11
CA ASP A 60 12.69 8.79 22.32
C ASP A 60 12.13 9.79 21.29
N LYS A 61 11.85 11.02 21.75
CA LYS A 61 11.32 12.10 20.92
C LYS A 61 12.25 12.45 19.76
N GLU A 62 13.55 12.24 19.89
CA GLU A 62 14.52 12.52 18.83
C GLU A 62 14.32 11.63 17.60
N VAL A 63 13.77 10.41 17.76
CA VAL A 63 13.61 9.42 16.68
C VAL A 63 12.17 8.91 16.52
N TYR A 64 11.22 9.56 17.19
CA TYR A 64 9.82 9.11 17.25
C TYR A 64 9.18 9.11 15.86
N ASP A 65 9.33 10.19 15.10
CA ASP A 65 8.70 10.35 13.79
C ASP A 65 9.31 9.39 12.75
N GLU A 66 10.61 9.14 12.83
CA GLU A 66 11.33 8.15 12.04
C GLU A 66 10.80 6.74 12.32
N TYR A 67 10.61 6.40 13.60
CA TYR A 67 10.08 5.10 13.99
C TYR A 67 8.62 4.89 13.57
N VAL A 68 7.77 5.90 13.75
CA VAL A 68 6.38 5.88 13.27
C VAL A 68 6.35 5.69 11.75
N THR A 69 7.20 6.43 11.02
CA THR A 69 7.34 6.31 9.57
C THR A 69 7.79 4.90 9.16
N PHE A 70 8.77 4.32 9.85
CA PHE A 70 9.21 2.95 9.64
C PHE A 70 8.05 1.96 9.82
N LEU A 71 7.27 2.09 10.90
CA LEU A 71 6.12 1.22 11.14
C LEU A 71 5.08 1.30 10.02
N ARG A 72 4.74 2.51 9.56
CA ARG A 72 3.80 2.72 8.43
C ARG A 72 4.29 2.03 7.15
N HIS A 73 5.57 2.19 6.81
CA HIS A 73 6.16 1.54 5.64
C HIS A 73 6.18 0.02 5.77
N LEU A 74 6.56 -0.49 6.94
CA LEU A 74 6.58 -1.92 7.24
C LEU A 74 5.17 -2.53 7.14
N MET A 75 4.14 -1.82 7.61
CA MET A 75 2.74 -2.22 7.46
C MET A 75 2.33 -2.22 5.98
N SER A 76 2.64 -1.17 5.22
CA SER A 76 2.33 -1.11 3.77
C SER A 76 2.96 -2.26 2.97
N VAL A 77 4.24 -2.58 3.22
CA VAL A 77 4.93 -3.74 2.61
C VAL A 77 4.22 -5.06 2.95
N SER A 78 3.77 -5.18 4.20
CA SER A 78 3.04 -6.34 4.70
C SER A 78 1.67 -6.49 4.06
N ARG A 79 0.92 -5.39 3.90
CA ARG A 79 -0.38 -5.39 3.23
C ARG A 79 -0.24 -5.75 1.76
N ARG A 80 0.73 -5.18 1.05
CA ARG A 80 1.05 -5.58 -0.33
C ARG A 80 1.26 -7.09 -0.45
N TYR A 81 2.04 -7.69 0.45
CA TYR A 81 2.27 -9.14 0.45
C TYR A 81 0.98 -9.94 0.68
N GLN A 82 0.12 -9.48 1.58
CA GLN A 82 -1.19 -10.09 1.85
C GLN A 82 -2.12 -9.98 0.64
N TYR A 83 -2.29 -8.79 0.05
CA TYR A 83 -3.10 -8.58 -1.14
C TYR A 83 -2.64 -9.48 -2.30
N GLY A 84 -1.32 -9.66 -2.47
CA GLY A 84 -0.76 -10.57 -3.47
C GLY A 84 -1.17 -12.05 -3.32
N LYS A 85 -1.67 -12.45 -2.16
CA LYS A 85 -2.21 -13.81 -1.90
C LYS A 85 -3.73 -13.87 -2.02
N LEU A 86 -4.40 -12.74 -1.94
CA LEU A 86 -5.86 -12.64 -1.94
C LEU A 86 -6.38 -12.36 -3.35
N THR A 87 -6.16 -13.28 -4.28
CA THR A 87 -6.53 -13.10 -5.70
C THR A 87 -8.03 -12.86 -5.89
N ALA A 88 -8.89 -13.58 -5.16
CA ALA A 88 -10.34 -13.35 -5.19
C ALA A 88 -10.74 -11.93 -4.76
N MET A 89 -10.02 -11.34 -3.79
CA MET A 89 -10.24 -9.95 -3.38
C MET A 89 -9.76 -8.97 -4.46
N GLN A 90 -8.62 -9.26 -5.11
CA GLN A 90 -8.16 -8.47 -6.26
C GLN A 90 -9.20 -8.51 -7.39
N ASP A 91 -9.76 -9.68 -7.67
CA ASP A 91 -10.77 -9.84 -8.71
C ASP A 91 -12.02 -9.04 -8.38
N ALA A 92 -12.54 -9.15 -7.15
CA ALA A 92 -13.70 -8.38 -6.72
C ALA A 92 -13.50 -6.86 -6.86
N VAL A 93 -12.36 -6.32 -6.42
CA VAL A 93 -12.09 -4.88 -6.49
C VAL A 93 -11.90 -4.41 -7.93
N VAL A 94 -11.05 -5.09 -8.70
CA VAL A 94 -10.72 -4.64 -10.06
C VAL A 94 -11.90 -4.82 -10.99
N ASP A 95 -12.60 -5.95 -10.92
CA ASP A 95 -13.72 -6.23 -11.81
C ASP A 95 -14.92 -5.35 -11.47
N GLY A 96 -15.17 -5.09 -10.18
CA GLY A 96 -16.19 -4.14 -9.74
C GLY A 96 -15.92 -2.72 -10.21
N ALA A 97 -14.67 -2.23 -10.06
CA ALA A 97 -14.27 -0.91 -10.52
C ALA A 97 -14.33 -0.77 -12.05
N ALA A 98 -13.89 -1.79 -12.79
CA ALA A 98 -13.94 -1.79 -14.25
C ALA A 98 -15.39 -1.81 -14.77
N ALA A 99 -16.26 -2.62 -14.15
CA ALA A 99 -17.67 -2.68 -14.50
C ALA A 99 -18.38 -1.33 -14.23
N ALA A 100 -18.10 -0.69 -13.09
CA ALA A 100 -18.63 0.64 -12.77
C ALA A 100 -18.19 1.72 -13.76
N ALA A 101 -17.00 1.56 -14.36
CA ALA A 101 -16.47 2.46 -15.38
C ALA A 101 -16.93 2.12 -16.82
N GLY A 102 -17.63 1.00 -17.02
CA GLY A 102 -17.96 0.50 -18.36
C GLY A 102 -16.73 0.08 -19.18
N VAL A 103 -15.63 -0.29 -18.51
CA VAL A 103 -14.36 -0.67 -19.14
C VAL A 103 -14.33 -2.17 -19.41
N ASP A 104 -14.05 -2.57 -20.66
CA ASP A 104 -13.71 -3.95 -20.99
C ASP A 104 -12.25 -4.25 -20.63
N LYS A 105 -12.03 -4.99 -19.54
CA LYS A 105 -10.69 -5.41 -19.10
C LYS A 105 -9.98 -6.36 -20.09
N ASN A 106 -10.71 -6.97 -21.02
CA ASN A 106 -10.14 -7.89 -22.01
C ASN A 106 -9.62 -7.17 -23.25
N ALA A 107 -10.14 -5.97 -23.54
CA ALA A 107 -9.65 -5.11 -24.61
C ALA A 107 -8.16 -4.83 -24.43
N ALA A 108 -7.44 -4.67 -25.54
CA ALA A 108 -6.02 -4.30 -25.50
C ALA A 108 -5.88 -2.86 -24.98
N HIS A 109 -5.02 -2.68 -23.98
CA HIS A 109 -4.65 -1.40 -23.39
C HIS A 109 -3.26 -1.52 -22.76
N THR A 110 -2.58 -0.40 -22.63
CA THR A 110 -1.25 -0.29 -21.99
C THR A 110 -1.23 0.76 -20.89
N ARG A 111 -2.34 1.46 -20.66
CA ARG A 111 -2.49 2.37 -19.52
C ARG A 111 -3.85 2.22 -18.83
N VAL A 112 -3.86 2.52 -17.54
CA VAL A 112 -5.06 2.54 -16.70
C VAL A 112 -5.15 3.90 -16.02
N GLU A 113 -6.28 4.57 -16.16
CA GLU A 113 -6.57 5.82 -15.44
C GLU A 113 -7.42 5.53 -14.22
N ILE A 114 -7.01 6.05 -13.08
CA ILE A 114 -7.68 5.85 -11.80
C ILE A 114 -7.91 7.18 -11.07
N SER A 115 -8.90 7.20 -10.19
CA SER A 115 -9.05 8.26 -9.19
C SER A 115 -9.33 7.67 -7.81
N PHE A 116 -8.95 8.40 -6.78
CA PHE A 116 -9.34 8.13 -5.40
C PHE A 116 -9.24 9.43 -4.60
N THR A 117 -9.70 9.37 -3.37
CA THR A 117 -9.65 10.50 -2.44
C THR A 117 -9.04 10.09 -1.11
N CYS A 118 -8.55 11.08 -0.37
CA CYS A 118 -8.16 10.91 1.02
C CYS A 118 -8.34 12.23 1.79
N PRO A 119 -8.48 12.20 3.13
CA PRO A 119 -8.52 13.42 3.94
C PRO A 119 -7.19 14.17 3.86
N ALA A 120 -7.22 15.49 3.64
CA ALA A 120 -6.02 16.31 3.51
C ALA A 120 -5.20 16.37 4.81
N ALA A 121 -5.86 16.41 5.97
CA ALA A 121 -5.22 16.55 7.28
C ALA A 121 -4.42 15.31 7.71
N THR A 122 -4.82 14.14 7.23
CA THR A 122 -4.21 12.84 7.57
C THR A 122 -3.75 12.10 6.32
N SER A 123 -3.46 12.84 5.25
CA SER A 123 -3.17 12.24 3.95
C SER A 123 -1.90 11.42 4.00
N ASP A 124 -2.02 10.16 3.59
CA ASP A 124 -0.90 9.24 3.37
C ASP A 124 -0.58 9.14 1.85
N LEU A 125 -0.62 10.26 1.10
CA LEU A 125 -0.35 10.30 -0.35
C LEU A 125 0.99 9.64 -0.74
N ASN A 126 2.02 9.87 0.08
CA ASN A 126 3.33 9.25 -0.08
C ASN A 126 3.25 7.70 -0.07
N LEU A 127 2.34 7.12 0.72
CA LEU A 127 2.15 5.66 0.74
C LEU A 127 1.57 5.16 -0.58
N PHE A 128 0.60 5.86 -1.18
CA PHE A 128 0.05 5.45 -2.49
C PHE A 128 1.10 5.55 -3.60
N ILE A 129 1.94 6.59 -3.59
CA ILE A 129 3.08 6.70 -4.52
C ILE A 129 4.08 5.55 -4.27
N ASN A 130 4.38 5.23 -3.02
CA ASN A 130 5.23 4.09 -2.69
C ASN A 130 4.63 2.75 -3.13
N MET A 131 3.30 2.58 -3.04
CA MET A 131 2.61 1.38 -3.51
C MET A 131 2.80 1.15 -5.01
N THR A 132 2.75 2.19 -5.84
CA THR A 132 3.00 2.04 -7.29
C THR A 132 4.42 1.52 -7.53
N LYS A 133 5.42 2.10 -6.85
CA LYS A 133 6.82 1.67 -6.92
C LYS A 133 7.00 0.23 -6.45
N LEU A 134 6.43 -0.14 -5.31
CA LEU A 134 6.48 -1.50 -4.77
C LEU A 134 5.84 -2.50 -5.73
N ASN A 135 4.77 -2.11 -6.43
CA ASN A 135 4.12 -2.92 -7.45
C ASN A 135 4.83 -2.89 -8.80
N LYS A 136 5.92 -2.12 -8.96
CA LYS A 136 6.66 -1.96 -10.22
C LYS A 136 5.81 -1.38 -11.35
N ILE A 137 4.90 -0.48 -10.99
CA ILE A 137 4.02 0.23 -11.93
C ILE A 137 4.53 1.67 -12.03
N ALA A 138 4.79 2.12 -13.25
CA ALA A 138 5.17 3.51 -13.50
C ALA A 138 3.92 4.40 -13.50
N ILE A 139 4.12 5.64 -13.04
CA ILE A 139 3.10 6.69 -13.10
C ILE A 139 3.45 7.55 -14.31
N ASP A 140 2.58 7.56 -15.32
CA ASP A 140 2.71 8.38 -16.52
C ASP A 140 2.32 9.83 -16.21
N SER A 141 1.22 10.02 -15.48
CA SER A 141 0.82 11.33 -14.96
C SER A 141 0.07 11.22 -13.63
N MET A 142 0.13 12.29 -12.84
CA MET A 142 -0.63 12.43 -11.59
C MET A 142 -1.13 13.87 -11.48
N ASN A 143 -2.40 14.03 -11.09
CA ASN A 143 -2.98 15.30 -10.71
C ASN A 143 -3.53 15.20 -9.28
N LEU A 144 -3.33 16.26 -8.50
CA LEU A 144 -3.83 16.41 -7.14
C LEU A 144 -4.55 17.75 -7.02
N SER A 145 -5.78 17.74 -6.50
CA SER A 145 -6.47 18.93 -6.05
C SER A 145 -6.96 18.74 -4.61
N THR A 146 -7.13 19.85 -3.89
CA THR A 146 -7.70 19.83 -2.52
C THR A 146 -8.90 20.76 -2.48
N GLU A 147 -10.04 20.24 -2.06
CA GLU A 147 -11.27 21.01 -1.91
C GLU A 147 -12.01 20.52 -0.66
N GLY A 148 -12.48 21.45 0.19
CA GLY A 148 -13.24 21.09 1.40
C GLY A 148 -12.49 20.17 2.37
N GLY A 149 -11.15 20.20 2.39
CA GLY A 149 -10.34 19.31 3.24
C GLY A 149 -10.18 17.88 2.71
N VAL A 150 -10.66 17.60 1.49
CA VAL A 150 -10.48 16.32 0.80
C VAL A 150 -9.50 16.51 -0.35
N GLN A 151 -8.51 15.63 -0.43
CA GLN A 151 -7.62 15.52 -1.57
C GLN A 151 -8.23 14.59 -2.60
N LYS A 152 -8.31 15.05 -3.85
CA LYS A 152 -8.70 14.23 -5.00
C LYS A 152 -7.47 13.97 -5.85
N ILE A 153 -7.18 12.70 -6.06
CA ILE A 153 -6.04 12.22 -6.82
C ILE A 153 -6.55 11.57 -8.11
N THR A 154 -5.89 11.86 -9.22
CA THR A 154 -6.07 11.14 -10.49
C THR A 154 -4.70 10.73 -11.00
N MET A 155 -4.56 9.47 -11.42
CA MET A 155 -3.29 8.91 -11.91
C MET A 155 -3.50 8.15 -13.21
N THR A 156 -2.57 8.31 -14.15
CA THR A 156 -2.42 7.41 -15.29
C THR A 156 -1.26 6.48 -15.00
N LEU A 157 -1.53 5.17 -15.01
CA LEU A 157 -0.58 4.12 -14.67
C LEU A 157 -0.22 3.31 -15.91
N ASP A 158 1.06 2.97 -16.06
CA ASP A 158 1.51 2.08 -17.14
C ASP A 158 1.23 0.62 -16.81
N GLY A 159 0.70 -0.12 -17.80
CA GLY A 159 0.33 -1.53 -17.70
C GLY A 159 -1.15 -1.76 -17.98
N ASN A 160 -1.59 -2.99 -17.80
CA ASN A 160 -2.98 -3.38 -18.08
C ASN A 160 -3.63 -4.16 -16.94
N LEU A 161 -4.96 -4.19 -16.92
CA LEU A 161 -5.80 -4.78 -15.87
C LEU A 161 -5.65 -6.31 -15.71
N LYS A 162 -4.97 -6.99 -16.64
CA LYS A 162 -4.69 -8.44 -16.56
C LYS A 162 -3.38 -8.75 -15.84
N GLU A 163 -2.50 -7.76 -15.67
CA GLU A 163 -1.21 -7.96 -15.02
C GLU A 163 -1.36 -8.13 -13.51
N SER A 164 -0.69 -9.14 -12.94
CA SER A 164 -0.78 -9.45 -11.51
C SER A 164 -0.32 -8.30 -10.61
N ASN A 165 0.69 -7.55 -11.04
CA ASN A 165 1.17 -6.37 -10.32
C ASN A 165 0.16 -5.22 -10.34
N MET A 166 -0.49 -4.97 -11.49
CA MET A 166 -1.54 -3.97 -11.60
C MET A 166 -2.74 -4.35 -10.74
N ARG A 167 -3.24 -5.60 -10.84
CA ARG A 167 -4.38 -6.07 -10.04
C ARG A 167 -4.12 -5.94 -8.53
N ARG A 168 -2.93 -6.29 -8.08
CA ARG A 168 -2.53 -6.13 -6.67
C ARG A 168 -2.47 -4.66 -6.25
N LEU A 169 -1.91 -3.78 -7.08
CA LEU A 169 -1.86 -2.34 -6.81
C LEU A 169 -3.28 -1.75 -6.69
N LEU A 170 -4.14 -2.02 -7.66
CA LEU A 170 -5.50 -1.48 -7.70
C LEU A 170 -6.34 -2.02 -6.55
N CYS A 171 -6.19 -3.30 -6.20
CA CYS A 171 -6.81 -3.86 -5.00
C CYS A 171 -6.34 -3.16 -3.73
N GLN A 172 -5.03 -2.90 -3.62
CA GLN A 172 -4.46 -2.22 -2.48
C GLN A 172 -5.01 -0.79 -2.35
N ILE A 173 -4.94 0.01 -3.41
CA ILE A 173 -5.49 1.38 -3.40
C ILE A 173 -7.00 1.34 -3.12
N GLY A 174 -7.75 0.47 -3.79
CA GLY A 174 -9.20 0.38 -3.63
C GLY A 174 -9.68 -0.12 -2.26
N LYS A 175 -8.79 -0.68 -1.44
CA LYS A 175 -9.08 -1.08 -0.06
C LYS A 175 -8.51 -0.12 0.99
N GLU A 176 -7.63 0.80 0.60
CA GLU A 176 -6.92 1.70 1.52
C GLU A 176 -7.28 3.18 1.32
N ALA A 177 -7.81 3.55 0.16
CA ALA A 177 -8.25 4.91 -0.17
C ALA A 177 -9.78 4.99 -0.23
N ASP A 178 -10.29 6.22 -0.10
CA ASP A 178 -11.70 6.52 -0.24
C ASP A 178 -12.06 6.75 -1.71
N ASP A 179 -13.30 6.45 -2.10
CA ASP A 179 -13.85 6.71 -3.45
C ASP A 179 -12.97 6.25 -4.63
N PHE A 180 -12.27 5.12 -4.47
CA PHE A 180 -11.45 4.56 -5.54
C PHE A 180 -12.29 4.16 -6.77
N LYS A 181 -11.82 4.55 -7.96
CA LYS A 181 -12.45 4.27 -9.26
C LYS A 181 -11.39 4.03 -10.33
N ILE A 182 -11.71 3.14 -11.26
CA ILE A 182 -11.12 3.15 -12.60
C ILE A 182 -11.92 4.17 -13.42
N LEU A 183 -11.23 5.01 -14.19
CA LEU A 183 -11.83 6.04 -15.03
C LEU A 183 -11.87 5.60 -16.49
N ALA A 184 -10.75 5.07 -16.99
CA ALA A 184 -10.58 4.65 -18.38
C ALA A 184 -9.40 3.69 -18.52
N VAL A 185 -9.30 3.04 -19.68
CA VAL A 185 -8.10 2.34 -20.16
C VAL A 185 -7.73 2.88 -21.53
N LYS A 186 -6.43 2.91 -21.84
CA LYS A 186 -5.88 3.43 -23.11
C LYS A 186 -4.89 2.46 -23.70
#